data_AF-A0A7S4MPR0-F1
#
_entry.id   AF-A0A7S4MPR0-F1
#
_cell.length_a   1.000
_cell.length_b   1.000
_cell.length_c   1.000
_cell.angle_alpha   90.00
_cell.angle_beta   90.00
_cell.angle_gamma   90.00
#
_symmetry.space_group_name_H-M   'P 1'
#
loop_
_entity.id
_entity.type
_entity.pdbx_description
1 polymer ?
#
loop_
_entity_poly.entity_id
_entity_poly.type
_entity_poly.pdbx_seq_one_letter_code
_entity_poly.pdbx_strand_id
1 'polypeptide(L)'
;RREAEERARREAEERVRREAEERARKEAEERARREAETQHEFFQLILGEKVSRRVPIDILQGSVINADERELAAQFCAGTIPLGFSGAQIWPTIAESVHSVPSKVDHLEKELNLIETEENTLREEIRALQAKLERTVKRKEQVKKKLEPWHQFRDSKYESFESMVTARATVETKLASAIDKHMDTESAETLAALCDESDTTKLSLVFNAVGISQETIRNVFGRVDGTEFMEMNIAMKCEAESVPLGDRLELLYLQQMLEDENLDYVGHEEKCVVCCSTTPEQLCYLIEEHEKPFDCAGIRARAINGRKFLALNSQDCSDLFDNSTVTTRQMIGTIRYFKKIHKKASF
;
A
#
# COMPACT_ATOMS: atom_id res chain seq x y z
N ARG A 1 50.16 -63.09 49.05
CA ARG A 1 49.08 -62.38 48.33
C ARG A 1 49.36 -60.88 48.21
N ARG A 2 49.77 -60.16 49.28
CA ARG A 2 50.12 -58.72 49.23
C ARG A 2 51.31 -58.36 48.32
N GLU A 3 52.37 -59.17 48.29
CA GLU A 3 53.54 -58.91 47.42
C GLU A 3 53.28 -59.07 45.91
N ALA A 4 52.33 -59.93 45.54
CA ALA A 4 51.95 -60.12 44.14
C ALA A 4 51.13 -58.93 43.63
N GLU A 5 50.33 -58.33 44.51
CA GLU A 5 49.50 -57.16 44.23
C GLU A 5 50.33 -55.88 44.13
N GLU A 6 51.37 -55.74 44.97
CA GLU A 6 52.30 -54.61 44.90
C GLU A 6 53.23 -54.69 43.66
N ARG A 7 53.68 -55.89 43.27
CA ARG A 7 54.40 -56.08 42.00
C ARG A 7 53.52 -55.78 40.79
N ALA A 8 52.28 -56.27 40.78
CA ALA A 8 51.32 -55.98 39.71
C ALA A 8 51.01 -54.49 39.60
N ARG A 9 50.91 -53.76 40.72
CA ARG A 9 50.70 -52.31 40.74
C ARG A 9 51.91 -51.54 40.21
N ARG A 10 53.13 -51.90 40.63
CA ARG A 10 54.37 -51.24 40.14
C ARG A 10 54.59 -51.49 38.65
N GLU A 11 54.30 -52.69 38.15
CA GLU A 11 54.38 -52.99 36.72
C GLU A 11 53.30 -52.28 35.90
N ALA A 12 52.11 -52.06 36.46
CA ALA A 12 51.06 -51.27 35.82
C ALA A 12 51.43 -49.78 35.76
N GLU A 13 51.93 -49.21 36.86
CA GLU A 13 52.40 -47.83 36.92
C GLU A 13 53.61 -47.59 35.99
N GLU A 14 54.55 -48.54 35.90
CA GLU A 14 55.69 -48.44 34.99
C GLU A 14 55.30 -48.58 33.51
N ARG A 15 54.34 -49.45 33.18
CA ARG A 15 53.76 -49.53 31.82
C ARG A 15 53.06 -48.23 31.44
N VAL A 16 52.27 -47.65 32.33
CA VAL A 16 51.60 -46.35 32.09
C VAL A 16 52.62 -45.22 31.88
N ARG A 17 53.72 -45.19 32.65
CA ARG A 17 54.79 -44.19 32.46
C ARG A 17 55.50 -44.36 31.11
N ARG A 18 55.87 -45.59 30.74
CA ARG A 18 56.54 -45.88 29.47
C ARG A 18 55.65 -45.58 28.27
N GLU A 19 54.36 -45.91 28.35
CA GLU A 19 53.39 -45.58 27.30
C GLU A 19 53.13 -44.07 27.19
N ALA A 20 53.17 -43.32 28.31
CA ALA A 20 53.06 -41.87 28.30
C ALA A 20 54.31 -41.20 27.69
N GLU A 21 55.51 -41.68 28.05
CA GLU A 21 56.78 -41.22 27.47
C GLU A 21 56.88 -41.54 25.97
N GLU A 22 56.47 -42.73 25.55
CA GLU A 22 56.48 -43.12 24.14
C GLU A 22 55.46 -42.32 23.32
N ARG A 23 54.26 -42.06 23.86
CA ARG A 23 53.28 -41.16 23.25
C ARG A 23 53.81 -39.74 23.13
N ALA A 24 54.40 -39.18 24.19
CA ALA A 24 54.98 -37.85 24.18
C ALA A 24 56.12 -37.73 23.15
N ARG A 25 56.97 -38.76 23.01
CA ARG A 25 58.03 -38.81 22.00
C ARG A 25 57.47 -38.86 20.58
N LYS A 26 56.47 -39.73 20.32
CA LYS A 26 55.83 -39.84 19.00
C LYS A 26 55.13 -38.55 18.58
N GLU A 27 54.43 -37.90 19.52
CA GLU A 27 53.79 -36.60 19.26
C GLU A 27 54.80 -35.47 19.05
N ALA A 28 55.97 -35.51 19.70
CA ALA A 28 57.04 -34.54 19.47
C ALA A 28 57.69 -34.74 18.09
N GLU A 29 57.92 -36.00 17.70
CA GLU A 29 58.49 -36.35 16.39
C GLU A 29 57.53 -36.03 15.24
N GLU A 30 56.23 -36.32 15.42
CA GLU A 30 55.22 -36.00 14.42
C GLU A 30 55.02 -34.48 14.25
N ARG A 31 55.06 -33.71 15.34
CA ARG A 31 55.05 -32.24 15.27
C ARG A 31 56.27 -31.71 14.53
N ALA A 32 57.47 -32.17 14.89
CA ALA A 32 58.70 -31.76 14.22
C ALA A 32 58.68 -32.09 12.72
N ARG A 33 58.11 -33.24 12.34
CA ARG A 33 57.96 -33.62 10.92
C ARG A 33 57.01 -32.68 10.18
N ARG A 34 55.84 -32.38 10.74
CA ARG A 34 54.87 -31.47 10.12
C ARG A 34 55.44 -30.05 9.98
N GLU A 35 56.15 -29.57 10.99
CA GLU A 35 56.83 -28.27 10.94
C GLU A 35 57.88 -28.25 9.81
N ALA A 36 58.72 -29.28 9.70
CA ALA A 36 59.70 -29.39 8.62
C ALA A 36 59.06 -29.46 7.22
N GLU A 37 57.95 -30.18 7.07
CA GLU A 37 57.18 -30.23 5.82
C GLU A 37 56.60 -28.85 5.47
N THR A 38 55.97 -28.13 6.41
CA THR A 38 55.45 -26.77 6.17
C THR A 38 56.55 -25.76 5.80
N GLN A 39 57.74 -25.90 6.42
CA GLN A 39 58.89 -25.05 6.11
C GLN A 39 59.48 -25.39 4.74
N HIS A 40 59.52 -26.66 4.36
CA HIS A 40 59.95 -27.08 3.04
C HIS A 40 59.05 -26.48 1.94
N GLU A 41 57.73 -26.58 2.12
CA GLU A 41 56.74 -26.01 1.21
C GLU A 41 56.88 -24.48 1.11
N PHE A 42 57.11 -23.80 2.22
CA PHE A 42 57.34 -22.35 2.26
C PHE A 42 58.58 -21.94 1.45
N PHE A 43 59.73 -22.58 1.67
CA PHE A 43 60.94 -22.27 0.91
C PHE A 43 60.82 -22.70 -0.56
N GLN A 44 60.07 -23.75 -0.87
CA GLN A 44 59.77 -24.15 -2.23
C GLN A 44 58.94 -23.09 -2.97
N LEU A 45 57.98 -22.48 -2.29
CA LEU A 45 57.16 -21.39 -2.85
C LEU A 45 58.03 -20.15 -3.18
N ILE A 46 58.98 -19.81 -2.30
CA ILE A 46 59.82 -18.63 -2.47
C ILE A 46 60.95 -18.86 -3.48
N LEU A 47 61.67 -19.98 -3.35
CA LEU A 47 62.91 -20.25 -4.08
C LEU A 47 62.69 -21.06 -5.37
N GLY A 48 61.53 -21.71 -5.50
CA GLY A 48 61.23 -22.67 -6.56
C GLY A 48 61.79 -24.07 -6.29
N GLU A 49 61.16 -25.08 -6.90
CA GLU A 49 61.44 -26.50 -6.65
C GLU A 49 62.89 -26.91 -6.93
N LYS A 50 63.51 -26.34 -7.97
CA LYS A 50 64.89 -26.69 -8.36
C LYS A 50 65.95 -26.18 -7.39
N VAL A 51 65.68 -25.06 -6.73
CA VAL A 51 66.63 -24.41 -5.80
C VAL A 51 66.45 -24.98 -4.39
N SER A 52 65.20 -25.21 -3.96
CA SER A 52 64.88 -25.83 -2.67
C SER A 52 65.49 -27.23 -2.49
N ARG A 53 65.58 -28.04 -3.56
CA ARG A 53 66.21 -29.38 -3.50
C ARG A 53 67.74 -29.34 -3.36
N ARG A 54 68.40 -28.22 -3.66
CA ARG A 54 69.87 -28.09 -3.67
C ARG A 54 70.44 -27.52 -2.37
N VAL A 55 69.59 -26.90 -1.54
CA VAL A 55 70.01 -26.31 -0.27
C VAL A 55 69.28 -27.01 0.86
N PRO A 56 70.01 -27.71 1.75
CA PRO A 56 69.44 -28.27 2.97
C PRO A 56 68.64 -27.23 3.79
N ILE A 57 67.49 -27.64 4.31
CA ILE A 57 66.53 -26.76 5.00
C ILE A 57 67.15 -26.13 6.25
N ASP A 58 68.01 -26.87 6.95
CA ASP A 58 68.79 -26.43 8.11
C ASP A 58 69.68 -25.22 7.81
N ILE A 59 70.21 -25.10 6.58
CA ILE A 59 70.99 -23.94 6.14
C ILE A 59 70.09 -22.72 5.94
N LEU A 60 68.87 -22.92 5.42
CA LEU A 60 67.89 -21.85 5.22
C LEU A 60 67.27 -21.37 6.55
N GLN A 61 67.31 -22.21 7.59
CA GLN A 61 66.81 -21.93 8.94
C GLN A 61 67.86 -21.34 9.88
N GLY A 62 69.14 -21.46 9.54
CA GLY A 62 70.24 -21.01 10.38
C GLY A 62 70.13 -19.51 10.69
N SER A 63 70.24 -19.14 11.97
CA SER A 63 70.47 -17.75 12.37
C SER A 63 71.88 -17.33 11.95
N VAL A 64 72.06 -16.91 10.70
CA VAL A 64 73.34 -16.35 10.26
C VAL A 64 73.45 -14.94 10.80
N ILE A 65 74.13 -14.85 11.95
CA ILE A 65 74.77 -13.63 12.47
C ILE A 65 75.75 -13.14 11.39
N ASN A 66 75.84 -11.82 11.17
CA ASN A 66 76.71 -11.14 10.20
C ASN A 66 78.12 -11.79 10.09
N ALA A 67 78.25 -12.83 9.27
CA ALA A 67 79.51 -13.50 9.01
C ALA A 67 80.30 -12.65 8.00
N ASP A 68 81.58 -12.45 8.26
CA ASP A 68 82.42 -11.73 7.30
C ASP A 68 82.72 -12.60 6.06
N GLU A 69 83.23 -11.97 5.00
CA GLU A 69 83.52 -12.66 3.73
C GLU A 69 84.50 -13.84 3.90
N ARG A 70 85.42 -13.75 4.86
CA ARG A 70 86.42 -14.81 5.12
C ARG A 70 85.78 -16.02 5.79
N GLU A 71 84.88 -15.80 6.74
CA GLU A 71 84.14 -16.86 7.41
C GLU A 71 83.19 -17.58 6.44
N LEU A 72 82.49 -16.83 5.59
CA LEU A 72 81.65 -17.41 4.53
C LEU A 72 82.47 -18.24 3.54
N ALA A 73 83.63 -17.73 3.10
CA ALA A 73 84.54 -18.46 2.22
C ALA A 73 85.04 -19.77 2.87
N ALA A 74 85.38 -19.74 4.16
CA ALA A 74 85.78 -20.94 4.90
C ALA A 74 84.65 -21.98 4.98
N GLN A 75 83.39 -21.55 5.15
CA GLN A 75 82.22 -22.44 5.18
C GLN A 75 81.93 -23.07 3.80
N PHE A 76 82.08 -22.32 2.70
CA PHE A 76 82.01 -22.89 1.36
C PHE A 76 83.12 -23.93 1.13
N CYS A 77 84.36 -23.65 1.55
CA CYS A 77 85.48 -24.59 1.43
C CYS A 77 85.31 -25.84 2.31
N ALA A 78 84.72 -25.69 3.50
CA ALA A 78 84.40 -26.78 4.40
C ALA A 78 83.20 -27.63 3.94
N GLY A 79 82.47 -27.17 2.91
CA GLY A 79 81.28 -27.85 2.38
C GLY A 79 80.03 -27.71 3.26
N THR A 80 80.04 -26.79 4.23
CA THR A 80 78.88 -26.51 5.09
C THR A 80 77.84 -25.66 4.37
N ILE A 81 78.24 -24.87 3.36
CA ILE A 81 77.33 -24.13 2.47
C ILE A 81 77.50 -24.67 1.04
N PRO A 82 76.41 -25.06 0.33
CA PRO A 82 76.50 -25.57 -1.03
C PRO A 82 76.95 -24.51 -2.04
N LEU A 83 77.97 -24.82 -2.85
CA LEU A 83 78.43 -23.98 -3.94
C LEU A 83 77.95 -24.53 -5.29
N GLY A 84 77.55 -23.64 -6.20
CA GLY A 84 77.27 -23.98 -7.59
C GLY A 84 78.46 -23.67 -8.50
N PHE A 85 78.64 -24.44 -9.57
CA PHE A 85 79.59 -24.09 -10.64
C PHE A 85 79.20 -22.77 -11.30
N SER A 86 80.12 -22.14 -12.04
CA SER A 86 79.91 -20.85 -12.70
C SER A 86 78.67 -20.80 -13.61
N GLY A 87 78.30 -21.91 -14.27
CA GLY A 87 77.08 -22.02 -15.08
C GLY A 87 75.81 -22.47 -14.32
N ALA A 88 75.90 -22.71 -13.02
CA ALA A 88 74.82 -23.24 -12.19
C ALA A 88 74.89 -22.74 -10.74
N GLN A 89 75.16 -21.44 -10.57
CA GLN A 89 75.25 -20.78 -9.26
C GLN A 89 73.91 -20.89 -8.51
N ILE A 90 73.97 -21.14 -7.20
CA ILE A 90 72.78 -21.40 -6.37
C ILE A 90 72.33 -20.11 -5.66
N TRP A 91 73.25 -19.44 -4.97
CA TRP A 91 72.97 -18.27 -4.14
C TRP A 91 72.52 -17.00 -4.87
N PRO A 92 73.02 -16.69 -6.09
CA PRO A 92 72.48 -15.57 -6.86
C PRO A 92 71.01 -15.75 -7.25
N THR A 93 70.62 -16.97 -7.63
CA THR A 93 69.21 -17.30 -7.92
C THR A 93 68.34 -17.24 -6.67
N ILE A 94 68.85 -17.72 -5.52
CA ILE A 94 68.17 -17.56 -4.21
C ILE A 94 67.99 -16.08 -3.89
N ALA A 95 69.04 -15.28 -4.04
CA ALA A 95 69.01 -13.86 -3.77
C ALA A 95 67.96 -13.16 -4.64
N GLU A 96 67.94 -13.40 -5.95
CA GLU A 96 66.93 -12.82 -6.85
C GLU A 96 65.50 -13.18 -6.44
N SER A 97 65.26 -14.47 -6.15
CA SER A 97 63.97 -14.96 -5.66
C SER A 97 63.54 -14.27 -4.36
N VAL A 98 64.44 -14.17 -3.38
CA VAL A 98 64.19 -13.53 -2.08
C VAL A 98 63.96 -12.02 -2.24
N HIS A 99 64.77 -11.32 -3.04
CA HIS A 99 64.58 -9.89 -3.32
C HIS A 99 63.24 -9.60 -4.01
N SER A 100 62.68 -10.55 -4.76
CA SER A 100 61.38 -10.40 -5.41
C SER A 100 60.18 -10.55 -4.45
N VAL A 101 60.35 -11.16 -3.28
CA VAL A 101 59.25 -11.50 -2.37
C VAL A 101 58.45 -10.28 -1.91
N PRO A 102 59.06 -9.17 -1.43
CA PRO A 102 58.30 -8.00 -0.99
C PRO A 102 57.36 -7.47 -2.09
N SER A 103 57.84 -7.40 -3.33
CA SER A 103 57.01 -6.93 -4.46
C SER A 103 55.84 -7.87 -4.80
N LYS A 104 56.02 -9.19 -4.65
CA LYS A 104 54.96 -10.18 -4.85
C LYS A 104 53.93 -10.11 -3.73
N VAL A 105 54.38 -9.93 -2.49
CA VAL A 105 53.50 -9.74 -1.33
C VAL A 105 52.68 -8.47 -1.51
N ASP A 106 53.32 -7.34 -1.83
CA ASP A 106 52.62 -6.06 -2.08
C ASP A 106 51.55 -6.19 -3.18
N HIS A 107 51.83 -6.95 -4.24
CA HIS A 107 50.87 -7.19 -5.32
C HIS A 107 49.66 -8.01 -4.83
N LEU A 108 49.92 -9.14 -4.17
CA LEU A 108 48.86 -10.02 -3.67
C LEU A 108 48.02 -9.34 -2.59
N GLU A 109 48.61 -8.52 -1.73
CA GLU A 109 47.87 -7.73 -0.75
C GLU A 109 46.96 -6.70 -1.44
N LYS A 110 47.41 -6.05 -2.51
CA LYS A 110 46.55 -5.12 -3.28
C LYS A 110 45.42 -5.85 -3.99
N GLU A 111 45.70 -7.01 -4.58
CA GLU A 111 44.70 -7.84 -5.24
C GLU A 111 43.66 -8.36 -4.25
N LEU A 112 44.09 -8.83 -3.08
CA LEU A 112 43.20 -9.26 -2.00
C LEU A 112 42.29 -8.12 -1.54
N ASN A 113 42.86 -6.94 -1.28
CA ASN A 113 42.07 -5.76 -0.89
C ASN A 113 41.02 -5.41 -1.95
N LEU A 114 41.35 -5.48 -3.24
CA LEU A 114 40.39 -5.24 -4.32
C LEU A 114 39.25 -6.27 -4.29
N ILE A 115 39.58 -7.56 -4.20
CA ILE A 115 38.60 -8.64 -4.14
C ILE A 115 37.69 -8.48 -2.90
N GLU A 116 38.24 -8.13 -1.75
CA GLU A 116 37.46 -7.88 -0.53
C GLU A 116 36.49 -6.71 -0.70
N THR A 117 36.89 -5.64 -1.38
CA THR A 117 35.98 -4.51 -1.67
C THR A 117 34.85 -4.90 -2.63
N GLU A 118 35.16 -5.70 -3.66
CA GLU A 118 34.15 -6.24 -4.59
C GLU A 118 33.18 -7.19 -3.87
N GLU A 119 33.68 -8.09 -3.03
CA GLU A 119 32.88 -9.01 -2.23
C GLU A 119 31.89 -8.25 -1.33
N ASN A 120 32.38 -7.21 -0.64
CA ASN A 120 31.53 -6.39 0.22
C ASN A 120 30.45 -5.63 -0.56
N THR A 121 30.79 -5.11 -1.74
CA THR A 121 29.82 -4.45 -2.64
C THR A 121 28.72 -5.42 -3.08
N LEU A 122 29.09 -6.61 -3.54
CA LEU A 122 28.12 -7.64 -3.93
C LEU A 122 27.24 -8.09 -2.76
N ARG A 123 27.80 -8.20 -1.56
CA ARG A 123 27.02 -8.51 -0.34
C ARG A 123 25.99 -7.43 -0.02
N GLU A 124 26.28 -6.16 -0.28
CA GLU A 124 25.33 -5.06 -0.10
C GLU A 124 24.22 -5.08 -1.16
N GLU A 125 24.57 -5.32 -2.41
CA GLU A 125 23.59 -5.48 -3.50
C GLU A 125 22.62 -6.63 -3.24
N ILE A 126 23.12 -7.78 -2.79
CA ILE A 126 22.29 -8.93 -2.39
C ILE A 126 21.30 -8.53 -1.30
N ARG A 127 21.76 -7.82 -0.25
CA ARG A 127 20.89 -7.32 0.83
C ARG A 127 19.82 -6.38 0.29
N ALA A 128 20.19 -5.46 -0.61
CA ALA A 128 19.25 -4.52 -1.22
C ALA A 128 18.18 -5.24 -2.07
N LEU A 129 18.59 -6.24 -2.85
CA LEU A 129 17.68 -7.06 -3.66
C LEU A 129 16.75 -7.90 -2.79
N GLN A 130 17.23 -8.49 -1.71
CA GLN A 130 16.41 -9.23 -0.74
C GLN A 130 15.34 -8.32 -0.12
N ALA A 131 15.71 -7.11 0.31
CA ALA A 131 14.76 -6.14 0.85
C ALA A 131 13.74 -5.66 -0.20
N LYS A 132 14.15 -5.57 -1.48
CA LYS A 132 13.22 -5.24 -2.58
C LYS A 132 12.26 -6.39 -2.86
N LEU A 133 12.72 -7.64 -2.81
CA LEU A 133 11.90 -8.83 -2.96
C LEU A 133 10.83 -8.89 -1.86
N GLU A 134 11.23 -8.70 -0.60
CA GLU A 134 10.29 -8.73 0.53
C GLU A 134 9.19 -7.66 0.41
N ARG A 135 9.57 -6.42 0.05
CA ARG A 135 8.61 -5.34 -0.22
C ARG A 135 7.64 -5.69 -1.34
N THR A 136 8.14 -6.30 -2.42
CA THR A 136 7.33 -6.70 -3.57
C THR A 136 6.35 -7.82 -3.20
N VAL A 137 6.78 -8.81 -2.42
CA VAL A 137 5.93 -9.89 -1.90
C VAL A 137 4.83 -9.32 -1.00
N LYS A 138 5.17 -8.43 -0.06
CA LYS A 138 4.18 -7.76 0.80
C LYS A 138 3.15 -6.98 -0.03
N ARG A 139 3.59 -6.23 -1.05
CA ARG A 139 2.68 -5.50 -1.96
C ARG A 139 1.77 -6.45 -2.75
N LYS A 140 2.31 -7.56 -3.27
CA LYS A 140 1.53 -8.60 -3.96
C LYS A 140 0.41 -9.14 -3.07
N GLU A 141 0.72 -9.50 -1.82
CA GLU A 141 -0.28 -10.02 -0.89
C GLU A 141 -1.34 -8.97 -0.52
N GLN A 142 -0.95 -7.70 -0.36
CA GLN A 142 -1.91 -6.62 -0.14
C GLN A 142 -2.87 -6.46 -1.32
N VAL A 143 -2.37 -6.50 -2.56
CA VAL A 143 -3.19 -6.42 -3.77
C VAL A 143 -4.11 -7.64 -3.87
N LYS A 144 -3.60 -8.84 -3.57
CA LYS A 144 -4.40 -10.07 -3.57
C LYS A 144 -5.56 -10.00 -2.58
N LYS A 145 -5.32 -9.52 -1.36
CA LYS A 145 -6.38 -9.28 -0.36
C LYS A 145 -7.43 -8.29 -0.83
N LYS A 146 -7.01 -7.20 -1.50
CA LYS A 146 -7.94 -6.22 -2.08
C LYS A 146 -8.75 -6.78 -3.24
N LEU A 147 -8.20 -7.75 -3.97
CA LEU A 147 -8.84 -8.36 -5.14
C LEU A 147 -9.87 -9.44 -4.77
N GLU A 148 -9.70 -10.08 -3.61
CA GLU A 148 -10.54 -11.19 -3.15
C GLU A 148 -12.06 -10.88 -3.15
N PRO A 149 -12.55 -9.73 -2.62
CA PRO A 149 -13.98 -9.42 -2.67
C PRO A 149 -14.50 -9.23 -4.09
N TRP A 150 -13.66 -8.74 -5.01
CA TRP A 150 -14.02 -8.56 -6.42
C TRP A 150 -14.15 -9.90 -7.14
N HIS A 151 -13.26 -10.86 -6.85
CA HIS A 151 -13.40 -12.22 -7.35
C HIS A 151 -14.68 -12.87 -6.83
N GLN A 152 -14.94 -12.77 -5.53
CA GLN A 152 -16.17 -13.30 -4.94
C GLN A 152 -17.42 -12.68 -5.56
N PHE A 153 -17.46 -11.36 -5.75
CA PHE A 153 -18.57 -10.68 -6.40
C PHE A 153 -18.71 -11.11 -7.87
N ARG A 154 -17.61 -11.13 -8.62
CA ARG A 154 -17.58 -11.55 -10.02
C ARG A 154 -18.12 -12.96 -10.21
N ASP A 155 -17.64 -13.90 -9.41
CA ASP A 155 -17.92 -15.32 -9.61
C ASP A 155 -19.29 -15.72 -9.04
N SER A 156 -19.86 -14.97 -8.10
CA SER A 156 -21.15 -15.30 -7.46
C SER A 156 -22.35 -14.50 -7.94
N LYS A 157 -22.16 -13.21 -8.27
CA LYS A 157 -23.28 -12.25 -8.40
C LYS A 157 -23.20 -11.35 -9.62
N TYR A 158 -22.04 -11.24 -10.28
CA TYR A 158 -21.87 -10.23 -11.32
C TYR A 158 -22.81 -10.40 -12.49
N GLU A 159 -22.98 -11.60 -13.05
CA GLU A 159 -23.86 -11.81 -14.20
C GLU A 159 -25.33 -11.47 -13.90
N SER A 160 -25.84 -11.89 -12.74
CA SER A 160 -27.21 -11.56 -12.35
C SER A 160 -27.38 -10.08 -12.00
N PHE A 161 -26.37 -9.47 -11.38
CA PHE A 161 -26.36 -8.03 -11.08
C PHE A 161 -26.29 -7.18 -12.35
N GLU A 162 -25.42 -7.53 -13.29
CA GLU A 162 -25.28 -6.87 -14.59
C GLU A 162 -26.58 -6.96 -15.38
N SER A 163 -27.15 -8.16 -15.53
CA SER A 163 -28.43 -8.35 -16.21
C SER A 163 -29.55 -7.51 -15.57
N MET A 164 -29.64 -7.49 -14.23
CA MET A 164 -30.61 -6.69 -13.50
C MET A 164 -30.41 -5.18 -13.74
N VAL A 165 -29.18 -4.68 -13.68
CA VAL A 165 -28.87 -3.25 -13.89
C VAL A 165 -29.16 -2.85 -15.34
N THR A 166 -28.74 -3.66 -16.31
CA THR A 166 -28.98 -3.41 -17.75
C THR A 166 -30.47 -3.38 -18.07
N ALA A 167 -31.25 -4.31 -17.52
CA ALA A 167 -32.71 -4.32 -17.68
C ALA A 167 -33.36 -3.05 -17.10
N ARG A 168 -32.96 -2.65 -15.89
CA ARG A 168 -33.47 -1.42 -15.23
C ARG A 168 -33.10 -0.16 -16.00
N ALA A 169 -31.83 -0.01 -16.40
CA ALA A 169 -31.37 1.13 -17.19
C ALA A 169 -32.12 1.25 -18.52
N THR A 170 -32.41 0.13 -19.18
CA THR A 170 -33.21 0.12 -20.42
C THR A 170 -34.63 0.60 -20.20
N VAL A 171 -35.27 0.16 -19.11
CA VAL A 171 -36.64 0.59 -18.75
C VAL A 171 -36.65 2.07 -18.34
N GLU A 172 -35.73 2.48 -17.47
CA GLU A 172 -35.57 3.87 -17.02
C GLU A 172 -35.37 4.83 -18.21
N THR A 173 -34.45 4.51 -19.13
CA THR A 173 -34.22 5.32 -20.33
C THR A 173 -35.50 5.52 -21.15
N LYS A 174 -36.29 4.45 -21.33
CA LYS A 174 -37.57 4.52 -22.06
C LYS A 174 -38.61 5.35 -21.33
N LEU A 175 -38.75 5.18 -20.01
CA LEU A 175 -39.71 5.91 -19.19
C LEU A 175 -39.33 7.40 -19.09
N ALA A 176 -38.06 7.72 -18.86
CA ALA A 176 -37.56 9.10 -18.83
C ALA A 176 -37.77 9.80 -20.17
N SER A 177 -37.40 9.16 -21.29
CA SER A 177 -37.65 9.72 -22.62
C SER A 177 -39.13 9.96 -22.91
N ALA A 178 -40.02 9.13 -22.36
CA ALA A 178 -41.47 9.34 -22.47
C ALA A 178 -41.91 10.56 -21.65
N ILE A 179 -41.43 10.70 -20.41
CA ILE A 179 -41.67 11.88 -19.58
C ILE A 179 -41.20 13.13 -20.32
N ASP A 180 -39.93 13.21 -20.71
CA ASP A 180 -39.33 14.39 -21.37
C ASP A 180 -40.11 14.81 -22.61
N LYS A 181 -40.49 13.84 -23.46
CA LYS A 181 -41.29 14.11 -24.66
C LYS A 181 -42.64 14.75 -24.31
N HIS A 182 -43.32 14.30 -23.26
CA HIS A 182 -44.57 14.92 -22.80
C HIS A 182 -44.33 16.30 -22.20
N MET A 183 -43.24 16.50 -21.44
CA MET A 183 -42.87 17.82 -20.90
C MET A 183 -42.60 18.86 -22.00
N ASP A 184 -42.00 18.44 -23.12
CA ASP A 184 -41.62 19.33 -24.23
C ASP A 184 -42.78 19.67 -25.20
N THR A 185 -43.84 18.85 -25.24
CA THR A 185 -44.88 18.96 -26.28
C THR A 185 -46.23 19.49 -25.79
N GLU A 186 -46.51 19.49 -24.49
CA GLU A 186 -47.85 19.75 -23.96
C GLU A 186 -47.83 20.66 -22.71
N SER A 187 -48.82 21.58 -22.59
CA SER A 187 -48.94 22.53 -21.47
C SER A 187 -49.19 21.83 -20.12
N ALA A 188 -49.00 22.54 -19.01
CA ALA A 188 -49.24 22.06 -17.64
C ALA A 188 -50.64 21.42 -17.43
N GLU A 189 -51.63 21.79 -18.25
CA GLU A 189 -52.99 21.22 -18.29
C GLU A 189 -53.03 19.74 -18.75
N THR A 190 -51.96 19.25 -19.39
CA THR A 190 -51.89 17.89 -19.94
C THR A 190 -51.18 16.91 -19.01
N LEU A 191 -50.28 17.43 -18.16
CA LEU A 191 -49.82 16.72 -16.94
C LEU A 191 -50.98 16.46 -15.98
N ALA A 192 -51.98 17.34 -16.04
CA ALA A 192 -53.20 17.25 -15.28
C ALA A 192 -54.08 16.04 -15.68
N ALA A 193 -53.94 15.57 -16.93
CA ALA A 193 -54.74 14.48 -17.51
C ALA A 193 -54.06 13.09 -17.42
N LEU A 194 -52.93 12.95 -16.70
CA LEU A 194 -52.21 11.70 -16.54
C LEU A 194 -52.98 10.76 -15.60
N CYS A 195 -53.69 9.78 -16.16
CA CYS A 195 -54.43 8.76 -15.42
C CYS A 195 -53.71 7.40 -15.45
N ASP A 196 -53.75 6.66 -14.33
CA ASP A 196 -53.15 5.32 -14.23
C ASP A 196 -53.87 4.24 -15.07
N GLU A 197 -55.00 4.58 -15.71
CA GLU A 197 -55.82 3.69 -16.54
C GLU A 197 -55.65 3.88 -18.07
N SER A 198 -54.85 4.86 -18.54
CA SER A 198 -54.57 5.06 -19.96
C SER A 198 -53.16 4.61 -20.37
N ASP A 199 -52.96 4.32 -21.66
CA ASP A 199 -51.66 3.98 -22.29
C ASP A 199 -50.65 5.16 -22.31
N THR A 200 -50.90 6.21 -21.52
CA THR A 200 -50.11 7.45 -21.46
C THR A 200 -49.19 7.46 -20.24
N THR A 201 -48.26 8.42 -20.21
CA THR A 201 -47.32 8.62 -19.09
C THR A 201 -48.11 8.88 -17.79
N LYS A 202 -47.64 8.33 -16.66
CA LYS A 202 -48.36 8.35 -15.39
C LYS A 202 -47.76 9.39 -14.44
N LEU A 203 -48.58 10.15 -13.71
CA LEU A 203 -48.10 11.10 -12.69
C LEU A 203 -47.27 10.41 -11.60
N SER A 204 -47.57 9.15 -11.31
CA SER A 204 -46.79 8.29 -10.41
C SER A 204 -45.32 8.13 -10.83
N LEU A 205 -45.00 8.22 -12.12
CA LEU A 205 -43.61 8.21 -12.61
C LEU A 205 -42.88 9.51 -12.29
N VAL A 206 -43.58 10.65 -12.36
CA VAL A 206 -43.04 11.96 -11.97
C VAL A 206 -42.76 11.98 -10.47
N PHE A 207 -43.69 11.48 -9.64
CA PHE A 207 -43.48 11.33 -8.21
C PHE A 207 -42.29 10.43 -7.88
N ASN A 208 -42.14 9.31 -8.60
CA ASN A 208 -41.00 8.43 -8.41
C ASN A 208 -39.67 9.11 -8.83
N ALA A 209 -39.67 9.90 -9.92
CA ALA A 209 -38.49 10.62 -10.40
C ALA A 209 -38.02 11.70 -9.41
N VAL A 210 -38.94 12.38 -8.71
CA VAL A 210 -38.56 13.36 -7.66
C VAL A 210 -38.26 12.71 -6.30
N GLY A 211 -38.35 11.37 -6.20
CA GLY A 211 -37.94 10.61 -5.02
C GLY A 211 -39.02 10.44 -3.95
N ILE A 212 -40.31 10.56 -4.30
CA ILE A 212 -41.40 10.22 -3.38
C ILE A 212 -41.41 8.72 -3.09
N SER A 213 -41.66 8.33 -1.84
CA SER A 213 -41.69 6.92 -1.47
C SER A 213 -42.82 6.16 -2.16
N GLN A 214 -42.58 4.87 -2.43
CA GLN A 214 -43.58 3.97 -3.01
C GLN A 214 -44.88 3.94 -2.20
N GLU A 215 -44.78 4.01 -0.87
CA GLU A 215 -45.93 3.99 0.03
C GLU A 215 -46.81 5.22 -0.18
N THR A 216 -46.22 6.41 -0.20
CA THR A 216 -46.92 7.66 -0.47
C THR A 216 -47.56 7.65 -1.86
N ILE A 217 -46.80 7.26 -2.89
CA ILE A 217 -47.32 7.21 -4.27
C ILE A 217 -48.54 6.29 -4.34
N ARG A 218 -48.46 5.07 -3.81
CA ARG A 218 -49.52 4.08 -3.98
C ARG A 218 -50.73 4.35 -3.09
N ASN A 219 -50.50 4.69 -1.82
CA ASN A 219 -51.58 4.76 -0.83
C ASN A 219 -52.29 6.12 -0.86
N VAL A 220 -51.58 7.21 -1.18
CA VAL A 220 -52.12 8.57 -1.12
C VAL A 220 -52.47 9.08 -2.51
N PHE A 221 -51.62 8.81 -3.50
CA PHE A 221 -51.74 9.43 -4.83
C PHE A 221 -52.04 8.45 -5.97
N GLY A 222 -52.26 7.16 -5.69
CA GLY A 222 -52.40 6.13 -6.74
C GLY A 222 -53.67 6.19 -7.58
N ARG A 223 -54.54 7.18 -7.33
CA ARG A 223 -55.75 7.46 -8.12
C ARG A 223 -55.89 8.94 -8.47
N VAL A 224 -54.89 9.73 -8.10
CA VAL A 224 -54.91 11.18 -8.24
C VAL A 224 -54.35 11.50 -9.61
N ASP A 225 -55.18 12.07 -10.49
CA ASP A 225 -54.68 12.64 -11.73
C ASP A 225 -53.99 13.99 -11.46
N GLY A 226 -53.31 14.54 -12.45
CA GLY A 226 -52.58 15.78 -12.22
C GLY A 226 -53.50 16.98 -11.96
N THR A 227 -54.75 16.99 -12.43
CA THR A 227 -55.69 18.09 -12.20
C THR A 227 -56.08 18.10 -10.74
N GLU A 228 -56.46 16.93 -10.23
CA GLU A 228 -56.70 16.70 -8.82
C GLU A 228 -55.48 17.05 -7.99
N PHE A 229 -54.27 16.68 -8.43
CA PHE A 229 -53.03 17.01 -7.73
C PHE A 229 -52.81 18.52 -7.63
N MET A 230 -52.99 19.27 -8.73
CA MET A 230 -52.77 20.72 -8.74
C MET A 230 -53.78 21.47 -7.88
N GLU A 231 -55.04 21.03 -7.84
CA GLU A 231 -56.10 21.65 -7.01
C GLU A 231 -56.05 21.20 -5.53
N MET A 232 -55.29 20.15 -5.22
CA MET A 232 -55.23 19.57 -3.88
C MET A 232 -54.42 20.42 -2.91
N ASN A 233 -54.95 20.54 -1.69
CA ASN A 233 -54.16 21.01 -0.56
C ASN A 233 -53.24 19.86 -0.07
N ILE A 234 -52.04 19.80 -0.63
CA ILE A 234 -51.04 18.76 -0.35
C ILE A 234 -50.70 18.69 1.14
N ALA A 235 -50.56 19.84 1.82
CA ALA A 235 -50.24 19.87 3.24
C ALA A 235 -51.31 19.15 4.07
N MET A 236 -52.58 19.49 3.85
CA MET A 236 -53.71 18.89 4.56
C MET A 236 -53.87 17.40 4.25
N LYS A 237 -53.72 17.00 2.97
CA LYS A 237 -53.82 15.59 2.57
C LYS A 237 -52.69 14.76 3.18
N CYS A 238 -51.46 15.28 3.17
CA CYS A 238 -50.30 14.62 3.76
C CYS A 238 -50.43 14.45 5.28
N GLU A 239 -50.97 15.44 5.98
CA GLU A 239 -51.24 15.34 7.42
C GLU A 239 -52.28 14.27 7.74
N ALA A 240 -53.39 14.22 6.98
CA ALA A 240 -54.45 13.23 7.17
C ALA A 240 -53.96 11.78 6.97
N GLU A 241 -53.08 11.57 5.99
CA GLU A 241 -52.56 10.26 5.63
C GLU A 241 -51.21 9.94 6.29
N SER A 242 -50.73 10.80 7.20
CA SER A 242 -49.45 10.63 7.91
C SER A 242 -48.23 10.46 6.99
N VAL A 243 -48.18 11.20 5.89
CA VAL A 243 -47.08 11.18 4.92
C VAL A 243 -45.78 11.69 5.56
N PRO A 244 -44.63 11.03 5.33
CA PRO A 244 -43.34 11.49 5.84
C PRO A 244 -43.04 12.94 5.44
N LEU A 245 -42.44 13.71 6.36
CA LEU A 245 -42.11 15.12 6.13
C LEU A 245 -41.32 15.34 4.84
N GLY A 246 -40.37 14.45 4.54
CA GLY A 246 -39.55 14.53 3.33
C GLY A 246 -40.40 14.51 2.06
N ASP A 247 -41.28 13.51 1.94
CA ASP A 247 -42.20 13.36 0.80
C ASP A 247 -43.16 14.54 0.68
N ARG A 248 -43.73 15.01 1.81
CA ARG A 248 -44.62 16.19 1.82
C ARG A 248 -43.93 17.43 1.25
N LEU A 249 -42.68 17.70 1.65
CA LEU A 249 -41.93 18.87 1.17
C LEU A 249 -41.54 18.75 -0.30
N GLU A 250 -41.20 17.55 -0.79
CA GLU A 250 -40.92 17.33 -2.21
C GLU A 250 -42.20 17.49 -3.06
N LEU A 251 -43.35 17.00 -2.58
CA LEU A 251 -44.65 17.17 -3.26
C LEU A 251 -45.05 18.65 -3.35
N LEU A 252 -44.89 19.41 -2.25
CA LEU A 252 -45.15 20.85 -2.25
C LEU A 252 -44.21 21.60 -3.20
N TYR A 253 -42.93 21.22 -3.24
CA TYR A 253 -41.99 21.79 -4.20
C TYR A 253 -42.38 21.47 -5.63
N LEU A 254 -42.74 20.21 -5.92
CA LEU A 254 -43.19 19.77 -7.24
C LEU A 254 -44.44 20.53 -7.70
N GLN A 255 -45.45 20.68 -6.83
CA GLN A 255 -46.65 21.46 -7.12
C GLN A 255 -46.27 22.92 -7.47
N GLN A 256 -45.38 23.54 -6.69
CA GLN A 256 -44.91 24.91 -6.96
C GLN A 256 -44.17 25.02 -8.32
N MET A 257 -43.35 24.03 -8.68
CA MET A 257 -42.61 24.02 -9.95
C MET A 257 -43.56 23.84 -11.15
N LEU A 258 -44.60 23.02 -11.01
CA LEU A 258 -45.63 22.83 -12.01
C LEU A 258 -46.49 24.09 -12.23
N GLU A 259 -46.81 24.82 -11.15
CA GLU A 259 -47.54 26.10 -11.21
C GLU A 259 -46.75 27.20 -11.93
N ASP A 260 -45.42 27.26 -11.70
CA ASP A 260 -44.54 28.26 -12.29
C ASP A 260 -44.14 27.92 -13.76
N GLU A 261 -44.75 26.89 -14.39
CA GLU A 261 -44.49 26.36 -15.76
C GLU A 261 -43.01 26.03 -16.06
N ASN A 262 -42.19 25.84 -15.04
CA ASN A 262 -40.74 25.70 -15.19
C ASN A 262 -40.30 24.26 -15.00
N LEU A 263 -40.51 23.45 -16.03
CA LEU A 263 -40.38 21.99 -15.95
C LEU A 263 -39.05 21.43 -16.46
N ASP A 264 -38.11 22.29 -16.87
CA ASP A 264 -36.72 21.89 -17.14
C ASP A 264 -35.99 21.60 -15.82
N TYR A 265 -36.35 20.47 -15.21
CA TYR A 265 -35.92 20.07 -13.88
C TYR A 265 -34.39 19.92 -13.82
N VAL A 266 -33.78 19.38 -14.89
CA VAL A 266 -32.32 19.21 -15.01
C VAL A 266 -31.61 20.53 -15.31
N GLY A 267 -32.07 21.28 -16.31
CA GLY A 267 -31.43 22.54 -16.68
C GLY A 267 -31.60 23.65 -15.63
N HIS A 268 -32.66 23.60 -14.82
CA HIS A 268 -32.82 24.47 -13.65
C HIS A 268 -31.91 24.06 -12.50
N GLU A 269 -31.79 22.76 -12.20
CA GLU A 269 -30.90 22.28 -11.14
C GLU A 269 -29.44 22.66 -11.37
N GLU A 270 -28.96 22.63 -12.62
CA GLU A 270 -27.59 23.06 -12.94
C GLU A 270 -27.37 24.56 -12.75
N LYS A 271 -28.42 25.38 -12.91
CA LYS A 271 -28.34 26.86 -12.86
C LYS A 271 -28.69 27.44 -11.49
N CYS A 272 -29.50 26.73 -10.71
CA CYS A 272 -30.03 27.20 -9.44
C CYS A 272 -29.18 26.72 -8.26
N VAL A 273 -28.41 27.65 -7.68
CA VAL A 273 -27.55 27.37 -6.51
C VAL A 273 -28.30 26.78 -5.30
N VAL A 274 -29.61 27.03 -5.20
CA VAL A 274 -30.43 26.46 -4.13
C VAL A 274 -30.82 25.02 -4.48
N CYS A 275 -31.29 24.75 -5.69
CA CYS A 275 -31.73 23.41 -6.08
C CYS A 275 -30.58 22.41 -6.23
N CYS A 276 -29.38 22.89 -6.61
CA CYS A 276 -28.17 22.06 -6.69
C CYS A 276 -27.62 21.65 -5.31
N SER A 277 -28.13 22.24 -4.22
CA SER A 277 -27.83 21.83 -2.84
C SER A 277 -28.61 20.56 -2.49
N THR A 278 -28.19 19.44 -3.08
CA THR A 278 -28.82 18.12 -2.95
C THR A 278 -28.69 17.50 -1.55
N THR A 279 -27.71 17.94 -0.75
CA THR A 279 -27.53 17.47 0.63
C THR A 279 -27.79 18.57 1.66
N PRO A 280 -28.15 18.22 2.91
CA PRO A 280 -28.32 19.18 4.00
C PRO A 280 -27.05 20.00 4.26
N GLU A 281 -25.87 19.42 4.07
CA GLU A 281 -24.58 20.07 4.27
C GLU A 281 -24.33 21.16 3.23
N GLN A 282 -24.63 20.87 1.96
CA GLN A 282 -24.53 21.85 0.88
C GLN A 282 -25.45 23.05 1.14
N LEU A 283 -26.69 22.78 1.56
CA LEU A 283 -27.63 23.83 1.92
C LEU A 283 -27.16 24.66 3.13
N CYS A 284 -26.67 24.00 4.19
CA CYS A 284 -26.15 24.71 5.36
C CYS A 284 -24.97 25.62 4.99
N TYR A 285 -24.04 25.13 4.16
CA TYR A 285 -22.93 25.91 3.65
C TYR A 285 -23.42 27.15 2.89
N LEU A 286 -24.40 26.98 1.99
CA LEU A 286 -24.99 28.09 1.24
C LEU A 286 -25.66 29.12 2.16
N ILE A 287 -26.39 28.68 3.19
CA ILE A 287 -27.02 29.59 4.16
C ILE A 287 -25.97 30.38 4.95
N GLU A 288 -24.89 29.71 5.37
CA GLU A 288 -23.77 30.30 6.11
C GLU A 288 -23.00 31.30 5.25
N GLU A 289 -22.72 30.98 3.98
CA GLU A 289 -22.04 31.85 3.01
C GLU A 289 -22.80 33.15 2.77
N HIS A 290 -24.13 33.10 2.74
CA HIS A 290 -24.99 34.27 2.57
C HIS A 290 -25.30 35.02 3.89
N GLU A 291 -24.64 34.62 4.99
CA GLU A 291 -24.79 35.18 6.34
C GLU A 291 -26.26 35.27 6.78
N LYS A 292 -27.06 34.24 6.47
CA LYS A 292 -28.49 34.21 6.82
C LYS A 292 -28.75 33.38 8.08
N PRO A 293 -29.61 33.87 8.99
CA PRO A 293 -29.94 33.13 10.19
C PRO A 293 -30.88 31.96 9.84
N PHE A 294 -30.46 30.73 10.16
CA PHE A 294 -31.31 29.55 10.10
C PHE A 294 -30.78 28.48 11.07
N ASP A 295 -31.65 27.55 11.47
CA ASP A 295 -31.25 26.38 12.25
C ASP A 295 -30.63 25.29 11.36
N CYS A 296 -29.31 25.39 11.14
CA CYS A 296 -28.56 24.38 10.41
C CYS A 296 -28.54 23.02 11.13
N ALA A 297 -28.72 22.97 12.46
CA ALA A 297 -28.80 21.70 13.17
C ALA A 297 -30.12 20.99 12.86
N GLY A 298 -31.23 21.73 12.87
CA GLY A 298 -32.55 21.23 12.49
C GLY A 298 -32.62 20.78 11.03
N ILE A 299 -31.95 21.49 10.10
CA ILE A 299 -31.84 21.10 8.68
C ILE A 299 -31.20 19.71 8.56
N ARG A 300 -30.05 19.51 9.21
CA ARG A 300 -29.32 18.23 9.18
C ARG A 300 -30.12 17.10 9.80
N ALA A 301 -30.72 17.35 10.98
CA ALA A 301 -31.51 16.36 11.69
C ALA A 301 -32.71 15.84 10.88
N ARG A 302 -33.25 16.64 9.95
CA ARG A 302 -34.44 16.31 9.15
C ARG A 302 -34.13 16.03 7.68
N ALA A 303 -32.85 15.96 7.31
CA ALA A 303 -32.40 15.72 5.95
C ALA A 303 -33.05 16.68 4.92
N ILE A 304 -33.14 17.98 5.27
CA ILE A 304 -33.71 19.02 4.42
C ILE A 304 -32.62 19.47 3.43
N ASN A 305 -32.85 19.26 2.14
CA ASN A 305 -32.01 19.76 1.05
C ASN A 305 -32.60 21.09 0.51
N GLY A 306 -31.96 21.67 -0.50
CA GLY A 306 -32.39 22.96 -1.06
C GLY A 306 -33.81 23.00 -1.62
N ARG A 307 -34.30 21.90 -2.23
CA ARG A 307 -35.67 21.82 -2.77
C ARG A 307 -36.70 21.82 -1.65
N LYS A 308 -36.52 20.91 -0.67
CA LYS A 308 -37.36 20.81 0.54
C LYS A 308 -37.36 22.11 1.33
N PHE A 309 -36.22 22.80 1.38
CA PHE A 309 -36.10 24.09 2.05
C PHE A 309 -36.98 25.18 1.43
N LEU A 310 -37.11 25.20 0.10
CA LEU A 310 -38.00 26.13 -0.60
C LEU A 310 -39.48 25.82 -0.35
N ALA A 311 -39.83 24.58 -0.04
CA ALA A 311 -41.21 24.19 0.29
C ALA A 311 -41.63 24.56 1.73
N LEU A 312 -40.69 24.89 2.62
CA LEU A 312 -41.01 25.21 4.01
C LEU A 312 -41.90 26.46 4.14
N ASN A 313 -42.94 26.34 4.97
CA ASN A 313 -43.83 27.45 5.31
C ASN A 313 -43.65 27.90 6.78
N SER A 314 -44.46 28.88 7.21
CA SER A 314 -44.37 29.44 8.57
C SER A 314 -44.74 28.44 9.67
N GLN A 315 -45.67 27.53 9.39
CA GLN A 315 -46.08 26.49 10.32
C GLN A 315 -44.95 25.46 10.48
N ASP A 316 -44.35 25.02 9.36
CA ASP A 316 -43.20 24.12 9.38
C ASP A 316 -42.02 24.72 10.16
N CYS A 317 -41.75 26.01 9.99
CA CYS A 317 -40.68 26.69 10.74
C CYS A 317 -40.97 26.78 12.24
N SER A 318 -42.24 26.83 12.64
CA SER A 318 -42.64 26.85 14.05
C SER A 318 -42.55 25.46 14.67
N ASP A 319 -43.04 24.45 13.96
CA ASP A 319 -43.22 23.10 14.51
C ASP A 319 -41.92 22.28 14.46
N LEU A 320 -41.11 22.48 13.43
CA LEU A 320 -39.90 21.68 13.22
C LEU A 320 -38.67 22.30 13.88
N PHE A 321 -38.69 23.57 14.23
CA PHE A 321 -37.52 24.31 14.74
C PHE A 321 -37.84 25.08 16.03
N ASP A 322 -38.81 24.58 16.80
CA ASP A 322 -39.30 25.12 18.07
C ASP A 322 -38.21 25.39 19.11
N ASN A 323 -37.15 24.57 19.11
CA ASN A 323 -36.01 24.66 20.03
C ASN A 323 -34.82 25.48 19.49
N SER A 324 -35.00 26.15 18.35
CA SER A 324 -33.92 26.95 17.73
C SER A 324 -33.69 28.28 18.45
N THR A 325 -32.43 28.73 18.45
CA THR A 325 -32.08 30.10 18.86
C THR A 325 -32.49 31.15 17.83
N VAL A 326 -32.85 30.72 16.61
CA VAL A 326 -33.32 31.57 15.51
C VAL A 326 -34.84 31.63 15.54
N THR A 327 -35.40 32.84 15.50
CA THR A 327 -36.86 33.00 15.51
C THR A 327 -37.50 32.55 14.19
N THR A 328 -38.74 32.06 14.24
CA THR A 328 -39.54 31.70 13.04
C THR A 328 -39.59 32.84 12.03
N ARG A 329 -39.69 34.09 12.50
CA ARG A 329 -39.68 35.27 11.62
C ARG A 329 -38.36 35.42 10.85
N GLN A 330 -37.22 35.16 11.50
CA GLN A 330 -35.91 35.18 10.85
C GLN A 330 -35.76 34.04 9.84
N MET A 331 -36.15 32.82 10.22
CA MET A 331 -36.12 31.65 9.33
C MET A 331 -36.95 31.88 8.05
N ILE A 332 -38.17 32.41 8.20
CA ILE A 332 -39.01 32.76 7.05
C ILE A 332 -38.40 33.89 6.21
N GLY A 333 -37.72 34.85 6.84
CA GLY A 333 -36.93 35.85 6.13
C GLY A 333 -35.85 35.23 5.23
N THR A 334 -35.14 34.24 5.75
CA THR A 334 -34.11 33.47 5.03
C THR A 334 -34.70 32.64 3.89
N ILE A 335 -35.81 31.93 4.12
CA ILE A 335 -36.51 31.18 3.06
C ILE A 335 -36.94 32.13 1.93
N ARG A 336 -37.55 33.28 2.24
CA ARG A 336 -37.94 34.27 1.22
C ARG A 336 -36.73 34.80 0.44
N TYR A 337 -35.59 34.97 1.10
CA TYR A 337 -34.35 35.38 0.43
C TYR A 337 -33.90 34.35 -0.59
N PHE A 338 -33.85 33.07 -0.23
CA PHE A 338 -33.48 32.00 -1.16
C PHE A 338 -34.53 31.71 -2.22
N LYS A 339 -35.83 31.89 -1.94
CA LYS A 339 -36.88 31.88 -2.99
C LYS A 339 -36.63 32.94 -4.06
N LYS A 340 -36.11 34.12 -3.70
CA LYS A 340 -35.74 35.15 -4.69
C LYS A 340 -34.52 34.77 -5.52
N ILE A 341 -33.55 34.06 -4.92
CA ILE A 341 -32.38 33.54 -5.66
C ILE A 341 -32.85 32.46 -6.64
N HIS A 342 -33.67 31.52 -6.16
CA HIS A 342 -34.26 30.47 -6.98
C HIS A 342 -35.05 31.03 -8.17
N LYS A 343 -35.97 31.99 -7.94
CA LYS A 343 -36.73 32.63 -9.02
C LYS A 343 -35.86 33.38 -10.04
N LYS A 344 -34.65 33.84 -9.68
CA LYS A 344 -33.73 34.47 -10.63
C LYS A 344 -32.99 33.48 -11.52
N ALA A 345 -32.89 32.21 -11.11
CA ALA A 345 -32.30 31.15 -11.92
C ALA A 345 -33.32 30.52 -12.89
N SER A 346 -34.61 30.72 -12.62
CA SER A 346 -35.76 30.27 -13.40
C SER A 346 -36.04 31.08 -14.68
N PHE A 347 -35.41 32.25 -14.85
CA PHE A 347 -35.46 33.12 -16.03
C PHE A 347 -34.04 33.38 -16.52
#